data_AF-A0A958SDH7-F1
#
_entry.id   AF-A0A958SDH7-F1
#
_cell.length_a   1.000
_cell.length_b   1.000
_cell.length_c   1.000
_cell.angle_alpha   90.00
_cell.angle_beta   90.00
_cell.angle_gamma   90.00
#
_symmetry.space_group_name_H-M   'P 1'
#
loop_
_entity.id
_entity.type
_entity.pdbx_description
1 polymer ?
#
loop_
_entity_poly.entity_id
_entity_poly.type
_entity_poly.pdbx_seq_one_letter_code
_entity_poly.pdbx_strand_id
1 'polypeptide(L)'
;MTTPINTSLFKKHRLKETQKLLWISLLGVFLGACSSNESTPSESLFNSGQCSRNLNSGSYANTITTEESYCSSPISYVSGETITGKATFQARIVDTSASPTEGLLGPGTAQAIKYAEIIVEDSQGNRVQCAETDSSGSFSFVVPQSVDSLKLRVMARANNSYIKTSVKVCPENESVYSLNTTFSTDGSSTKDIGTVNASATGDLLGGAFNIYNQVLEANSYLRSKVSNCSSTYQGCTDFSVAPKSNIYWEKGFNPNLYFTSDSSA
;
A
#
# COMPACT_ATOMS: atom_id res chain seq x y z
N MET A 1 -54.41 16.04 22.11
CA MET A 1 -53.27 15.48 22.86
C MET A 1 -52.02 15.99 22.18
N THR A 2 -51.45 17.06 22.75
CA THR A 2 -50.45 17.91 22.13
C THR A 2 -49.28 17.99 23.10
N THR A 3 -48.15 17.39 22.73
CA THR A 3 -46.92 17.39 23.51
C THR A 3 -46.07 18.63 23.19
N PRO A 4 -45.52 19.33 24.21
CA PRO A 4 -44.70 20.52 23.97
C PRO A 4 -43.22 20.19 23.70
N ILE A 5 -42.63 21.04 22.86
CA ILE A 5 -41.22 21.07 22.44
C ILE A 5 -40.38 21.69 23.56
N ASN A 6 -39.34 20.98 24.01
CA ASN A 6 -38.39 21.48 25.01
C ASN A 6 -37.17 22.09 24.30
N THR A 7 -37.02 23.41 24.44
CA THR A 7 -35.86 24.20 24.01
C THR A 7 -35.08 24.62 25.25
N SER A 8 -33.88 24.07 25.46
CA SER A 8 -32.92 24.70 26.37
C SER A 8 -31.49 24.25 26.11
N LEU A 9 -30.56 25.12 26.51
CA LEU A 9 -29.11 24.92 26.67
C LEU A 9 -28.21 25.32 25.48
N PHE A 10 -28.23 26.62 25.20
CA PHE A 10 -26.99 27.35 24.94
C PHE A 10 -26.28 27.61 26.27
N LYS A 11 -25.09 27.03 26.49
CA LYS A 11 -24.15 27.55 27.50
C LYS A 11 -22.73 27.58 26.94
N LYS A 12 -22.33 28.80 26.63
CA LYS A 12 -21.01 29.26 26.20
C LYS A 12 -20.06 29.20 27.39
N HIS A 13 -18.99 28.40 27.31
CA HIS A 13 -17.86 28.51 28.23
C HIS A 13 -16.58 28.73 27.42
N ARG A 14 -16.06 29.97 27.47
CA ARG A 14 -14.65 30.28 27.26
C ARG A 14 -13.96 30.19 28.61
N LEU A 15 -12.86 29.47 28.69
CA LEU A 15 -11.83 29.68 29.70
C LEU A 15 -10.47 29.78 28.99
N LYS A 16 -9.86 30.95 29.14
CA LYS A 16 -8.43 31.22 28.93
C LYS A 16 -7.70 30.81 30.20
N GLU A 17 -6.47 30.33 30.08
CA GLU A 17 -5.29 30.57 30.95
C GLU A 17 -4.26 29.45 30.69
N THR A 18 -3.09 29.69 30.08
CA THR A 18 -1.86 30.43 30.47
C THR A 18 -0.76 29.51 31.01
N GLN A 19 0.46 29.92 30.64
CA GLN A 19 1.78 29.59 31.21
C GLN A 19 2.51 28.35 30.69
N LYS A 20 3.60 28.62 29.96
CA LYS A 20 4.94 28.18 30.36
C LYS A 20 5.98 29.25 29.94
N LEU A 21 6.61 29.87 30.95
CA LEU A 21 7.88 30.60 30.86
C LEU A 21 8.94 29.65 30.26
N LEU A 22 9.77 30.04 29.30
CA LEU A 22 10.89 31.00 29.28
C LEU A 22 12.08 30.61 30.18
N TRP A 23 13.28 30.92 29.66
CA TRP A 23 14.68 30.71 30.14
C TRP A 23 15.46 29.63 29.35
N ILE A 24 16.71 29.82 28.94
CA ILE A 24 17.47 30.96 28.39
C ILE A 24 18.79 30.34 27.86
N SER A 25 19.25 30.82 26.70
CA SER A 25 20.62 30.97 26.19
C SER A 25 21.75 30.02 26.63
N LEU A 26 22.51 29.50 25.66
CA LEU A 26 23.96 29.76 25.65
C LEU A 26 24.56 29.78 24.23
N LEU A 27 25.30 30.86 24.00
CA LEU A 27 26.16 31.18 22.88
C LEU A 27 27.34 30.21 22.81
N GLY A 28 27.70 29.76 21.61
CA GLY A 28 28.94 29.02 21.34
C GLY A 28 29.49 29.41 19.98
N VAL A 29 30.29 30.47 19.95
CA VAL A 29 31.09 30.90 18.79
C VAL A 29 32.20 29.87 18.58
N PHE A 30 32.24 29.25 17.40
CA PHE A 30 33.45 28.65 16.86
C PHE A 30 33.68 29.16 15.44
N LEU A 31 34.63 30.09 15.33
CA LEU A 31 35.35 30.39 14.10
C LEU A 31 36.34 29.26 13.85
N GLY A 32 36.15 28.53 12.76
CA GLY A 32 37.09 27.52 12.26
C GLY A 32 37.08 27.56 10.75
N ALA A 33 38.09 28.21 10.17
CA ALA A 33 38.33 28.25 8.74
C ALA A 33 38.78 26.87 8.24
N CYS A 34 38.01 26.26 7.35
CA CYS A 34 38.53 25.29 6.40
C CYS A 34 38.00 25.65 5.01
N SER A 35 38.94 26.05 4.16
CA SER A 35 38.81 26.08 2.71
C SER A 35 38.60 24.64 2.23
N SER A 36 37.50 24.40 1.54
CA SER A 36 37.33 23.22 0.69
C SER A 36 36.47 23.62 -0.50
N ASN A 37 37.08 23.54 -1.68
CA ASN A 37 36.52 23.74 -3.00
C ASN A 37 35.05 23.31 -3.10
N GLU A 38 34.17 24.26 -3.45
CA GLU A 38 32.85 23.95 -4.00
C GLU A 38 33.03 23.37 -5.41
N SER A 39 33.30 22.07 -5.47
CA SER A 39 32.89 21.26 -6.61
C SER A 39 31.37 21.12 -6.52
N THR A 40 30.65 21.76 -7.43
CA THR A 40 29.24 21.50 -7.68
C THR A 40 29.01 19.99 -7.77
N PRO A 41 28.23 19.36 -6.88
CA PRO A 41 27.81 17.99 -7.12
C PRO A 41 26.86 18.05 -8.32
N SER A 42 27.29 17.50 -9.45
CA SER A 42 26.39 17.17 -10.53
C SER A 42 25.28 16.31 -9.95
N GLU A 43 24.04 16.81 -10.01
CA GLU A 43 22.85 16.03 -9.73
C GLU A 43 22.76 14.88 -10.74
N SER A 44 23.40 13.76 -10.39
CA SER A 44 23.41 12.51 -11.14
C SER A 44 22.90 11.40 -10.23
N LEU A 45 21.70 11.58 -9.67
CA LEU A 45 21.00 10.53 -8.92
C LEU A 45 19.47 10.61 -9.15
N PHE A 46 19.04 10.79 -10.41
CA PHE A 46 17.85 10.06 -10.82
C PHE A 46 18.28 8.60 -10.92
N ASN A 47 18.20 7.91 -9.79
CA ASN A 47 18.29 6.46 -9.72
C ASN A 47 17.37 5.93 -10.81
N SER A 48 17.98 5.36 -11.86
CA SER A 48 17.27 4.78 -12.98
C SER A 48 16.23 3.83 -12.39
N GLY A 49 14.95 4.13 -12.58
CA GLY A 49 13.88 3.22 -12.18
C GLY A 49 14.20 1.81 -12.68
N GLN A 50 13.72 0.80 -11.96
CA GLN A 50 13.85 -0.59 -12.39
C GLN A 50 13.18 -0.82 -13.76
N CYS A 51 12.25 0.06 -14.15
CA CYS A 51 11.77 0.18 -15.51
C CYS A 51 12.84 0.82 -16.43
N SER A 52 13.29 0.08 -17.45
CA SER A 52 14.07 0.70 -18.53
C SER A 52 13.16 1.61 -19.36
N ARG A 53 13.50 2.91 -19.46
CA ARG A 53 12.92 3.81 -20.47
C ARG A 53 13.49 3.58 -21.87
N ASN A 54 14.55 2.79 -22.00
CA ASN A 54 15.23 2.54 -23.26
C ASN A 54 14.61 1.32 -23.96
N LEU A 55 13.72 1.60 -24.91
CA LEU A 55 13.30 0.68 -25.96
C LEU A 55 14.38 0.50 -27.05
N ASN A 56 15.59 1.04 -26.86
CA ASN A 56 16.67 0.86 -27.83
C ASN A 56 17.06 -0.62 -27.87
N SER A 57 16.58 -1.25 -28.93
CA SER A 57 16.81 -2.62 -29.38
C SER A 57 18.29 -2.95 -29.40
N GLY A 58 18.77 -3.51 -28.31
CA GLY A 58 20.16 -3.89 -28.14
C GLY A 58 20.29 -4.87 -26.98
N SER A 59 19.66 -6.04 -27.12
CA SER A 59 20.01 -7.29 -26.46
C SER A 59 20.50 -7.19 -25.00
N TYR A 60 19.71 -6.61 -24.11
CA TYR A 60 19.81 -6.97 -22.70
C TYR A 60 18.84 -8.13 -22.48
N ALA A 61 19.37 -9.34 -22.41
CA ALA A 61 18.65 -10.50 -21.92
C ALA A 61 18.39 -10.30 -20.42
N ASN A 62 17.43 -9.44 -20.08
CA ASN A 62 16.94 -9.33 -18.71
C ASN A 62 16.25 -10.65 -18.38
N THR A 63 16.68 -11.28 -17.29
CA THR A 63 15.98 -12.41 -16.69
C THR A 63 14.62 -11.91 -16.23
N ILE A 64 13.59 -12.08 -17.07
CA ILE A 64 12.22 -11.72 -16.73
C ILE A 64 11.84 -12.59 -15.53
N THR A 65 11.70 -11.95 -14.38
CA THR A 65 11.22 -12.61 -13.17
C THR A 65 9.73 -12.82 -13.38
N THR A 66 9.31 -14.08 -13.52
CA THR A 66 7.88 -14.41 -13.65
C THR A 66 7.18 -14.17 -12.32
N GLU A 67 5.95 -13.67 -12.38
CA GLU A 67 5.10 -13.55 -11.20
C GLU A 67 4.99 -14.89 -10.46
N GLU A 68 5.31 -14.90 -9.16
CA GLU A 68 5.17 -16.07 -8.29
C GLU A 68 3.75 -16.64 -8.34
N SER A 69 3.58 -17.96 -8.22
CA SER A 69 2.25 -18.56 -8.14
C SER A 69 1.42 -18.02 -6.97
N TYR A 70 0.12 -17.84 -7.20
CA TYR A 70 -0.81 -17.36 -6.17
C TYR A 70 -0.96 -18.37 -5.02
N CYS A 71 -0.81 -17.90 -3.79
CA CYS A 71 -0.90 -18.62 -2.53
C CYS A 71 -2.38 -18.84 -2.16
N SER A 72 -3.10 -19.67 -2.90
CA SER A 72 -4.54 -19.91 -2.69
C SER A 72 -4.88 -20.93 -1.59
N SER A 73 -3.91 -21.74 -1.18
CA SER A 73 -4.17 -22.92 -0.35
C SER A 73 -3.51 -22.76 1.02
N PRO A 74 -4.28 -22.43 2.08
CA PRO A 74 -3.77 -22.45 3.44
C PRO A 74 -3.19 -23.82 3.79
N ILE A 75 -2.01 -23.81 4.40
CA ILE A 75 -1.33 -24.99 4.94
C ILE A 75 -1.91 -25.27 6.32
N SER A 76 -2.42 -26.49 6.52
CA SER A 76 -2.98 -26.91 7.80
C SER A 76 -1.93 -27.58 8.67
N TYR A 77 -1.91 -27.23 9.96
CA TYR A 77 -1.01 -27.79 10.95
C TYR A 77 -1.79 -28.57 12.00
N VAL A 78 -1.27 -29.72 12.42
CA VAL A 78 -1.85 -30.51 13.52
C VAL A 78 -1.74 -29.77 14.85
N SER A 79 -0.64 -29.04 15.03
CA SER A 79 -0.38 -28.12 16.14
C SER A 79 0.32 -26.88 15.60
N GLY A 80 -0.06 -25.70 16.10
CA GLY A 80 0.55 -24.46 15.65
C GLY A 80 0.17 -23.28 16.53
N GLU A 81 0.81 -22.16 16.28
CA GLU A 81 0.53 -20.86 16.91
C GLU A 81 -0.37 -20.06 15.98
N THR A 82 -1.48 -19.51 16.49
CA THR A 82 -2.38 -18.65 15.71
C THR A 82 -1.80 -17.25 15.62
N ILE A 83 -1.46 -16.81 14.42
CA ILE A 83 -0.95 -15.46 14.16
C ILE A 83 -2.11 -14.56 13.76
N THR A 84 -2.22 -13.42 14.42
CA THR A 84 -3.23 -12.40 14.15
C THR A 84 -2.57 -11.05 13.92
N GLY A 85 -3.26 -10.16 13.21
CA GLY A 85 -2.81 -8.80 13.00
C GLY A 85 -3.68 -8.04 12.01
N LYS A 86 -3.19 -6.89 11.57
CA LYS A 86 -3.89 -6.00 10.63
C LYS A 86 -2.93 -5.41 9.59
N ALA A 87 -3.38 -5.33 8.35
CA ALA A 87 -2.67 -4.68 7.26
C ALA A 87 -3.38 -3.39 6.81
N THR A 88 -2.64 -2.29 6.78
CA THR A 88 -3.15 -0.98 6.34
C THR A 88 -2.23 -0.33 5.32
N PHE A 89 -2.74 0.66 4.60
CA PHE A 89 -1.96 1.52 3.72
C PHE A 89 -2.36 2.98 3.88
N GLN A 90 -1.46 3.88 3.53
CA GLN A 90 -1.73 5.31 3.39
C GLN A 90 -1.46 5.74 1.96
N ALA A 91 -2.42 6.46 1.35
CA ALA A 91 -2.20 7.19 0.11
C ALA A 91 -1.89 8.65 0.42
N ARG A 92 -1.26 9.38 -0.51
CA ARG A 92 -1.20 10.85 -0.42
C ARG A 92 -2.57 11.44 -0.68
N ILE A 93 -2.89 12.52 0.03
CA ILE A 93 -4.11 13.28 -0.20
C ILE A 93 -3.94 14.08 -1.49
N VAL A 94 -4.94 14.05 -2.37
CA VAL A 94 -4.99 14.92 -3.56
C VAL A 94 -5.48 16.30 -3.13
N ASP A 95 -4.76 17.34 -3.53
CA ASP A 95 -5.22 18.72 -3.34
C ASP A 95 -6.43 18.99 -4.24
N THR A 96 -7.61 18.99 -3.64
CA THR A 96 -8.90 19.23 -4.30
C THR A 96 -9.44 20.63 -4.01
N SER A 97 -8.60 21.53 -3.50
CA SER A 97 -8.98 22.92 -3.26
C SER A 97 -9.33 23.64 -4.57
N ALA A 98 -10.08 24.73 -4.48
CA ALA A 98 -10.49 25.51 -5.65
C ALA A 98 -9.30 26.16 -6.41
N SER A 99 -8.10 26.14 -5.82
CA SER A 99 -6.86 26.65 -6.42
C SER A 99 -5.70 25.76 -5.96
N PRO A 100 -5.55 24.57 -6.55
CA PRO A 100 -4.56 23.59 -6.09
C PRO A 100 -3.14 24.08 -6.41
N THR A 101 -2.26 24.08 -5.43
CA THR A 101 -0.86 24.55 -5.59
C THR A 101 0.15 23.41 -5.52
N GLU A 102 -0.16 22.32 -4.84
CA GLU A 102 0.79 21.24 -4.57
C GLU A 102 0.46 19.94 -5.32
N GLY A 103 -0.78 19.79 -5.79
CA GLY A 103 -1.29 18.57 -6.45
C GLY A 103 -1.45 17.37 -5.50
N LEU A 104 -0.38 16.99 -4.80
CA LEU A 104 -0.36 15.96 -3.77
C LEU A 104 0.12 16.53 -2.43
N LEU A 105 -0.70 16.40 -1.41
CA LEU A 105 -0.39 16.81 -0.04
C LEU A 105 0.33 15.66 0.72
N GLY A 106 0.35 15.78 2.05
CA GLY A 106 0.88 14.77 2.96
C GLY A 106 0.11 13.44 2.97
N PRO A 107 0.55 12.49 3.82
CA PRO A 107 -0.12 11.21 4.01
C PRO A 107 -1.57 11.37 4.46
N GLY A 108 -2.46 10.59 3.85
CA GLY A 108 -3.85 10.46 4.25
C GLY A 108 -4.04 9.56 5.47
N THR A 109 -5.31 9.36 5.82
CA THR A 109 -5.71 8.39 6.85
C THR A 109 -5.39 6.97 6.39
N ALA A 110 -4.92 6.14 7.32
CA ALA A 110 -4.66 4.73 7.04
C ALA A 110 -5.97 4.01 6.68
N GLN A 111 -5.94 3.26 5.58
CA GLN A 111 -7.05 2.45 5.08
C GLN A 111 -6.68 0.97 5.17
N ALA A 112 -7.67 0.10 5.28
CA ALA A 112 -7.45 -1.34 5.32
C ALA A 112 -6.96 -1.87 3.96
N ILE A 113 -5.95 -2.73 3.97
CA ILE A 113 -5.61 -3.56 2.81
C ILE A 113 -6.54 -4.77 2.87
N LYS A 114 -7.58 -4.81 2.04
CA LYS A 114 -8.65 -5.81 2.11
C LYS A 114 -8.46 -6.91 1.08
N TYR A 115 -8.74 -8.16 1.42
CA TYR A 115 -8.74 -9.31 0.49
C TYR A 115 -7.43 -9.54 -0.27
N ALA A 116 -6.34 -8.95 0.22
CA ALA A 116 -5.00 -9.13 -0.30
C ALA A 116 -4.42 -10.45 0.18
N GLU A 117 -3.66 -11.09 -0.70
CA GLU A 117 -2.90 -12.29 -0.40
C GLU A 117 -1.82 -12.03 0.65
N ILE A 118 -1.63 -13.02 1.52
CA ILE A 118 -0.56 -13.10 2.49
C ILE A 118 0.27 -14.34 2.18
N ILE A 119 1.58 -14.16 2.10
CA ILE A 119 2.57 -15.24 2.03
C ILE A 119 3.42 -15.16 3.28
N VAL A 120 3.58 -16.28 3.98
CA VAL A 120 4.53 -16.41 5.10
C VAL A 120 5.65 -17.34 4.67
N GLU A 121 6.88 -16.92 4.89
CA GLU A 121 8.09 -17.67 4.54
C GLU A 121 8.98 -17.88 5.75
N ASP A 122 9.74 -18.98 5.75
CA ASP A 122 10.85 -19.19 6.69
C ASP A 122 12.10 -18.40 6.29
N SER A 123 13.17 -18.55 7.07
CA SER A 123 14.45 -17.88 6.82
C SER A 123 15.18 -18.38 5.57
N GLN A 124 14.79 -19.55 5.04
CA GLN A 124 15.31 -20.12 3.80
C GLN A 124 14.49 -19.66 2.58
N GLY A 125 13.39 -18.91 2.78
CA GLY A 125 12.49 -18.48 1.73
C GLY A 125 11.49 -19.55 1.29
N ASN A 126 11.34 -20.64 2.04
CA ASN A 126 10.28 -21.60 1.78
C ASN A 126 8.95 -21.04 2.29
N ARG A 127 7.90 -21.25 1.51
CA ARG A 127 6.54 -20.88 1.89
C ARG A 127 6.03 -21.78 3.02
N VAL A 128 5.69 -21.16 4.14
CA VAL A 128 5.16 -21.79 5.36
C VAL A 128 3.66 -21.60 5.47
N GLN A 129 3.10 -20.49 5.01
CA GLN A 129 1.65 -20.29 5.06
C GLN A 129 1.14 -19.41 3.92
N CYS A 130 -0.10 -19.67 3.51
CA CYS A 130 -0.93 -18.83 2.67
C CYS A 130 -2.13 -18.33 3.47
N ALA A 131 -2.46 -17.05 3.33
CA ALA A 131 -3.69 -16.50 3.88
C ALA A 131 -4.18 -15.31 3.03
N GLU A 132 -5.29 -14.71 3.43
CA GLU A 132 -5.76 -13.46 2.88
C GLU A 132 -6.17 -12.53 4.03
N THR A 133 -6.09 -11.23 3.78
CA THR A 133 -6.72 -10.23 4.65
C THR A 133 -8.24 -10.24 4.46
N ASP A 134 -9.00 -9.93 5.51
CA ASP A 134 -10.44 -9.81 5.43
C ASP A 134 -10.92 -8.42 4.98
N SER A 135 -12.23 -8.17 5.07
CA SER A 135 -12.86 -6.89 4.69
C SER A 135 -12.41 -5.68 5.53
N SER A 136 -11.82 -5.93 6.70
CA SER A 136 -11.28 -4.93 7.62
C SER A 136 -9.76 -4.79 7.54
N GLY A 137 -9.11 -5.61 6.71
CA GLY A 137 -7.67 -5.72 6.60
C GLY A 137 -7.03 -6.57 7.70
N SER A 138 -7.83 -7.25 8.51
CA SER A 138 -7.34 -8.17 9.54
C SER A 138 -7.00 -9.53 8.93
N PHE A 139 -6.10 -10.26 9.59
CA PHE A 139 -5.75 -11.62 9.20
C PHE A 139 -5.62 -12.53 10.42
N SER A 140 -5.87 -13.81 10.22
CA SER A 140 -5.71 -14.87 11.22
C SER A 140 -5.36 -16.18 10.53
N PHE A 141 -4.21 -16.77 10.84
CA PHE A 141 -3.76 -18.05 10.28
C PHE A 141 -2.84 -18.78 11.26
N VAL A 142 -2.65 -20.09 11.07
CA VAL A 142 -1.80 -20.91 11.95
C VAL A 142 -0.44 -21.13 11.31
N VAL A 143 0.64 -21.06 12.09
CA VAL A 143 2.01 -21.39 11.65
C VAL A 143 2.68 -22.36 12.62
N PRO A 144 3.81 -23.00 12.28
CA PRO A 144 4.56 -23.84 13.21
C PRO A 144 5.01 -23.06 14.46
N GLN A 145 5.00 -23.74 15.60
CA GLN A 145 5.49 -23.21 16.86
C GLN A 145 7.02 -23.14 16.90
N SER A 146 7.55 -22.27 17.78
CA SER A 146 8.97 -22.17 18.10
C SER A 146 9.88 -21.99 16.88
N VAL A 147 9.47 -21.12 15.95
CA VAL A 147 10.24 -20.72 14.77
C VAL A 147 10.85 -19.34 15.02
N ASP A 148 12.18 -19.26 14.90
CA ASP A 148 12.94 -18.05 15.26
C ASP A 148 12.66 -16.85 14.35
N SER A 149 12.38 -17.08 13.08
CA SER A 149 12.14 -16.01 12.11
C SER A 149 11.25 -16.46 10.96
N LEU A 150 10.07 -15.87 10.90
CA LEU A 150 9.13 -15.94 9.80
C LEU A 150 8.99 -14.55 9.18
N LYS A 151 8.87 -14.51 7.86
CA LYS A 151 8.63 -13.28 7.10
C LYS A 151 7.21 -13.32 6.56
N LEU A 152 6.37 -12.38 6.99
CA LEU A 152 5.05 -12.14 6.41
C LEU A 152 5.15 -11.11 5.30
N ARG A 153 4.60 -11.44 4.13
CA ARG A 153 4.44 -10.57 2.97
C ARG A 153 2.95 -10.38 2.71
N VAL A 154 2.43 -9.16 2.85
CA VAL A 154 1.11 -8.80 2.31
C VAL A 154 1.34 -8.32 0.89
N MET A 155 0.72 -8.97 -0.08
CA MET A 155 0.94 -8.68 -1.50
C MET A 155 -0.07 -7.64 -1.99
N ALA A 156 0.33 -6.71 -2.86
CA ALA A 156 -0.59 -5.86 -3.62
C ALA A 156 -1.25 -6.67 -4.76
N ARG A 157 -1.79 -7.83 -4.41
CA ARG A 157 -2.35 -8.86 -5.30
C ARG A 157 -3.47 -9.62 -4.62
N ALA A 158 -4.41 -10.04 -5.44
CA ALA A 158 -5.46 -10.97 -5.07
C ALA A 158 -5.92 -11.76 -6.30
N ASN A 159 -6.35 -13.00 -6.08
CA ASN A 159 -6.98 -13.83 -7.11
C ASN A 159 -8.15 -14.60 -6.48
N ASN A 160 -9.15 -13.85 -6.01
CA ASN A 160 -10.31 -14.37 -5.29
C ASN A 160 -11.62 -13.85 -5.92
N SER A 161 -12.74 -14.03 -5.21
CA SER A 161 -14.08 -13.63 -5.67
C SER A 161 -14.35 -12.13 -5.56
N TYR A 162 -13.49 -11.36 -4.87
CA TYR A 162 -13.67 -9.92 -4.71
C TYR A 162 -12.93 -9.13 -5.78
N ILE A 163 -11.72 -9.58 -6.12
CA ILE A 163 -10.81 -8.93 -7.05
C ILE A 163 -9.79 -9.95 -7.61
N LYS A 164 -9.42 -9.77 -8.88
CA LYS A 164 -8.34 -10.49 -9.54
C LYS A 164 -7.36 -9.46 -10.12
N THR A 165 -6.31 -9.12 -9.38
CA THR A 165 -5.33 -8.14 -9.83
C THR A 165 -3.95 -8.39 -9.22
N SER A 166 -2.91 -7.95 -9.90
CA SER A 166 -1.54 -7.86 -9.37
C SER A 166 -0.97 -6.47 -9.70
N VAL A 167 -0.55 -5.72 -8.68
CA VAL A 167 0.21 -4.47 -8.86
C VAL A 167 1.71 -4.80 -8.82
N LYS A 168 2.35 -4.65 -9.97
CA LYS A 168 3.72 -5.07 -10.27
C LYS A 168 4.64 -3.87 -10.47
N VAL A 169 5.93 -4.09 -10.28
CA VAL A 169 6.96 -3.05 -10.48
C VAL A 169 6.98 -2.61 -11.95
N CYS A 170 7.24 -3.52 -12.89
CA CYS A 170 7.30 -3.19 -14.31
C CYS A 170 7.10 -4.40 -15.23
N PRO A 171 6.88 -4.19 -16.54
CA PRO A 171 6.74 -5.30 -17.49
C PRO A 171 7.99 -6.19 -17.57
N GLU A 172 9.19 -5.63 -17.36
CA GLU A 172 10.46 -6.36 -17.38
C GLU A 172 10.73 -7.13 -16.08
N ASN A 173 10.09 -6.71 -14.98
CA ASN A 173 10.20 -7.30 -13.65
C ASN A 173 8.78 -7.49 -13.09
N GLU A 174 8.21 -8.68 -13.32
CA GLU A 174 6.84 -8.97 -12.90
C GLU A 174 6.66 -9.17 -11.38
N SER A 175 7.65 -8.76 -10.59
CA SER A 175 7.57 -8.75 -9.13
C SER A 175 6.39 -7.90 -8.67
N VAL A 176 5.58 -8.49 -7.79
CA VAL A 176 4.43 -7.84 -7.16
C VAL A 176 4.92 -7.03 -5.97
N TYR A 177 4.39 -5.82 -5.79
CA TYR A 177 4.67 -5.05 -4.58
C TYR A 177 4.20 -5.77 -3.33
N SER A 178 5.02 -5.80 -2.29
CA SER A 178 4.65 -6.42 -1.01
C SER A 178 5.05 -5.56 0.18
N LEU A 179 4.21 -5.58 1.21
CA LEU A 179 4.51 -5.07 2.54
C LEU A 179 5.06 -6.22 3.38
N ASN A 180 6.28 -6.05 3.89
CA ASN A 180 7.00 -7.11 4.60
C ASN A 180 7.10 -6.79 6.09
N THR A 181 6.92 -7.80 6.93
CA THR A 181 7.28 -7.77 8.36
C THR A 181 7.89 -9.10 8.77
N THR A 182 8.66 -9.11 9.85
CA THR A 182 9.20 -10.33 10.44
C THR A 182 8.64 -10.55 11.83
N PHE A 183 8.47 -11.81 12.21
CA PHE A 183 8.04 -12.22 13.54
C PHE A 183 8.60 -13.60 13.87
N SER A 184 8.66 -13.94 15.15
CA SER A 184 8.99 -15.27 15.65
C SER A 184 7.74 -15.94 16.22
N THR A 185 7.76 -17.25 16.45
CA THR A 185 6.78 -17.94 17.29
C THR A 185 7.44 -18.44 18.57
N ASP A 186 6.71 -18.39 19.69
CA ASP A 186 7.22 -18.72 21.03
C ASP A 186 6.54 -19.96 21.63
N GLY A 187 5.65 -20.61 20.88
CA GLY A 187 4.90 -21.77 21.34
C GLY A 187 3.63 -21.40 22.09
N SER A 188 3.24 -20.12 22.09
CA SER A 188 1.93 -19.68 22.59
C SER A 188 0.78 -20.22 21.72
N SER A 189 -0.46 -20.11 22.22
CA SER A 189 -1.63 -20.46 21.41
C SER A 189 -1.94 -19.40 20.36
N THR A 190 -1.66 -18.13 20.66
CA THR A 190 -1.98 -16.99 19.80
C THR A 190 -0.96 -15.88 19.98
N LYS A 191 -0.51 -15.32 18.87
CA LYS A 191 0.38 -14.17 18.81
C LYS A 191 -0.18 -13.09 17.90
N ASP A 192 -0.33 -11.89 18.46
CA ASP A 192 -0.68 -10.69 17.70
C ASP A 192 0.61 -9.99 17.26
N ILE A 193 0.79 -9.83 15.95
CA ILE A 193 1.93 -9.11 15.37
C ILE A 193 1.62 -7.63 15.10
N GLY A 194 0.44 -7.17 15.51
CA GLY A 194 0.02 -5.78 15.45
C GLY A 194 -0.41 -5.33 14.06
N THR A 195 -0.26 -4.02 13.81
CA THR A 195 -0.59 -3.41 12.52
C THR A 195 0.66 -3.21 11.68
N VAL A 196 0.67 -3.77 10.47
CA VAL A 196 1.65 -3.47 9.43
C VAL A 196 1.08 -2.43 8.47
N ASN A 197 1.83 -1.36 8.22
CA ASN A 197 1.35 -0.22 7.44
C ASN A 197 2.24 0.08 6.22
N ALA A 198 1.66 0.08 5.02
CA ALA A 198 2.29 0.56 3.81
C ALA A 198 2.23 2.09 3.75
N SER A 199 3.38 2.75 3.94
CA SER A 199 3.48 4.20 4.04
C SER A 199 3.27 4.94 2.72
N ALA A 200 2.71 6.16 2.81
CA ALA A 200 2.65 7.15 1.73
C ALA A 200 3.97 7.94 1.55
N THR A 201 5.01 7.62 2.32
CA THR A 201 6.35 8.22 2.31
C THR A 201 7.43 7.14 2.14
N GLY A 202 8.68 7.56 1.89
CA GLY A 202 9.79 6.64 1.64
C GLY A 202 9.63 5.88 0.32
N ASP A 203 9.50 4.55 0.42
CA ASP A 203 9.33 3.62 -0.69
C ASP A 203 7.97 3.75 -1.39
N LEU A 204 7.03 4.50 -0.80
CA LEU A 204 5.69 4.77 -1.33
C LEU A 204 4.88 3.49 -1.63
N LEU A 205 5.08 2.42 -0.85
CA LEU A 205 4.29 1.18 -0.98
C LEU A 205 2.78 1.44 -0.87
N GLY A 206 2.38 2.46 -0.11
CA GLY A 206 0.98 2.87 -0.02
C GLY A 206 0.36 3.28 -1.36
N GLY A 207 1.17 3.71 -2.35
CA GLY A 207 0.73 3.97 -3.72
C GLY A 207 0.28 2.70 -4.45
N ALA A 208 1.06 1.63 -4.36
CA ALA A 208 0.71 0.34 -4.95
C ALA A 208 -0.57 -0.25 -4.31
N PHE A 209 -0.70 -0.16 -2.98
CA PHE A 209 -1.92 -0.59 -2.29
C PHE A 209 -3.12 0.32 -2.55
N ASN A 210 -2.91 1.62 -2.80
CA ASN A 210 -3.98 2.51 -3.25
C ASN A 210 -4.50 2.09 -4.62
N ILE A 211 -3.63 1.81 -5.59
CA ILE A 211 -4.02 1.30 -6.92
C ILE A 211 -4.81 -0.01 -6.78
N TYR A 212 -4.30 -0.95 -5.98
CA TYR A 212 -4.99 -2.20 -5.66
C TYR A 212 -6.40 -1.93 -5.09
N ASN A 213 -6.53 -1.01 -4.12
CA ASN A 213 -7.81 -0.66 -3.50
C ASN A 213 -8.78 0.00 -4.49
N GLN A 214 -8.30 0.86 -5.40
CA GLN A 214 -9.15 1.46 -6.44
C GLN A 214 -9.78 0.39 -7.36
N VAL A 215 -9.02 -0.65 -7.72
CA VAL A 215 -9.55 -1.77 -8.52
C VAL A 215 -10.59 -2.58 -7.73
N LEU A 216 -10.38 -2.75 -6.42
CA LEU A 216 -11.33 -3.43 -5.53
C LEU A 216 -12.63 -2.64 -5.42
N GLU A 217 -12.54 -1.32 -5.25
CA GLU A 217 -13.68 -0.42 -5.18
C GLU A 217 -14.45 -0.41 -6.51
N ALA A 218 -13.76 -0.40 -7.65
CA ALA A 218 -14.38 -0.52 -8.96
C ALA A 218 -15.14 -1.84 -9.13
N ASN A 219 -14.56 -2.98 -8.76
CA ASN A 219 -15.25 -4.29 -8.80
C ASN A 219 -16.48 -4.29 -7.88
N SER A 220 -16.36 -3.72 -6.69
CA SER A 220 -17.46 -3.64 -5.72
C SER A 220 -18.59 -2.74 -6.23
N TYR A 221 -18.24 -1.61 -6.87
CA TYR A 221 -19.20 -0.72 -7.52
C TYR A 221 -19.93 -1.44 -8.66
N LEU A 222 -19.21 -2.09 -9.58
CA LEU A 222 -19.80 -2.83 -10.69
C LEU A 222 -20.73 -3.94 -10.20
N ARG A 223 -20.34 -4.71 -9.18
CA ARG A 223 -21.24 -5.69 -8.53
C ARG A 223 -22.51 -5.03 -8.01
N SER A 224 -22.39 -3.88 -7.35
CA SER A 224 -23.56 -3.18 -6.80
C SER A 224 -24.50 -2.59 -7.86
N LYS A 225 -23.99 -2.27 -9.05
CA LYS A 225 -24.76 -1.61 -10.12
C LYS A 225 -25.23 -2.55 -11.21
N VAL A 226 -24.62 -3.73 -11.34
CA VAL A 226 -24.87 -4.69 -12.43
C VAL A 226 -25.16 -6.10 -11.86
N SER A 227 -25.82 -6.18 -10.70
CA SER A 227 -26.17 -7.43 -10.01
C SER A 227 -27.55 -8.00 -10.35
N ASN A 228 -28.35 -7.29 -11.14
CA ASN A 228 -29.72 -7.67 -11.51
C ASN A 228 -29.96 -7.59 -13.03
N CYS A 229 -28.88 -7.60 -13.80
CA CYS A 229 -28.95 -7.55 -15.25
C CYS A 229 -29.62 -8.82 -15.80
N SER A 230 -29.30 -9.99 -15.23
CA SER A 230 -29.87 -11.28 -15.65
C SER A 230 -31.39 -11.36 -15.48
N SER A 231 -31.93 -10.70 -14.44
CA SER A 231 -33.38 -10.62 -14.22
C SER A 231 -34.08 -9.58 -15.11
N THR A 232 -33.35 -8.62 -15.65
CA THR A 232 -33.91 -7.49 -16.41
C THR A 232 -33.79 -7.70 -17.91
N TYR A 233 -32.69 -8.29 -18.38
CA TYR A 233 -32.35 -8.42 -19.79
C TYR A 233 -31.98 -9.87 -20.11
N GLN A 234 -32.74 -10.49 -21.02
CA GLN A 234 -32.46 -11.84 -21.50
C GLN A 234 -31.06 -11.89 -22.14
N GLY A 235 -30.24 -12.86 -21.71
CA GLY A 235 -28.86 -13.02 -22.20
C GLY A 235 -27.83 -12.14 -21.51
N CYS A 236 -28.23 -11.32 -20.52
CA CYS A 236 -27.27 -10.63 -19.67
C CYS A 236 -26.85 -11.50 -18.49
N THR A 237 -25.56 -11.46 -18.13
CA THR A 237 -25.01 -12.11 -16.95
C THR A 237 -24.64 -11.06 -15.92
N ASP A 238 -24.99 -11.30 -14.66
CA ASP A 238 -24.64 -10.38 -13.58
C ASP A 238 -23.13 -10.31 -13.39
N PHE A 239 -22.63 -9.11 -13.12
CA PHE A 239 -21.21 -8.91 -12.89
C PHE A 239 -20.82 -9.53 -11.53
N SER A 240 -19.79 -10.38 -11.53
CA SER A 240 -19.21 -10.97 -10.31
C SER A 240 -17.84 -10.37 -10.00
N VAL A 241 -16.85 -10.66 -10.85
CA VAL A 241 -15.48 -10.14 -10.72
C VAL A 241 -14.87 -9.99 -12.10
N ALA A 242 -14.08 -8.95 -12.30
CA ALA A 242 -13.34 -8.76 -13.55
C ALA A 242 -12.30 -9.89 -13.77
N PRO A 243 -11.92 -10.17 -15.02
CA PRO A 243 -10.74 -11.00 -15.31
C PRO A 243 -9.47 -10.45 -14.65
N LYS A 244 -8.45 -11.30 -14.49
CA LYS A 244 -7.17 -10.90 -13.86
C LYS A 244 -6.53 -9.75 -14.65
N SER A 245 -6.24 -8.64 -13.95
CA SER A 245 -5.44 -7.53 -14.49
C SER A 245 -4.03 -7.51 -13.92
N ASN A 246 -3.04 -7.22 -14.76
CA ASN A 246 -1.69 -6.87 -14.33
C ASN A 246 -1.51 -5.36 -14.47
N ILE A 247 -1.20 -4.68 -13.37
CA ILE A 247 -0.99 -3.22 -13.35
C ILE A 247 0.47 -2.97 -13.02
N TYR A 248 1.15 -2.20 -13.86
CA TYR A 248 2.55 -1.86 -13.66
C TYR A 248 2.64 -0.42 -13.15
N TRP A 249 3.38 -0.21 -12.08
CA TRP A 249 3.55 1.09 -11.44
C TRP A 249 4.93 1.19 -10.84
N GLU A 250 5.61 2.32 -11.05
CA GLU A 250 6.83 2.65 -10.33
C GLU A 250 6.77 4.13 -9.91
N LYS A 251 7.33 4.44 -8.74
CA LYS A 251 7.46 5.82 -8.26
C LYS A 251 8.19 6.68 -9.29
N GLY A 252 7.58 7.80 -9.68
CA GLY A 252 8.18 8.73 -10.65
C GLY A 252 8.15 8.24 -12.09
N PHE A 253 7.56 7.07 -12.35
CA PHE A 253 7.35 6.56 -13.70
C PHE A 253 5.97 7.00 -14.21
N ASN A 254 5.98 7.79 -15.28
CA ASN A 254 4.80 8.06 -16.08
C ASN A 254 4.94 7.22 -17.36
N PRO A 255 4.00 6.31 -17.68
CA PRO A 255 4.10 5.44 -18.86
C PRO A 255 4.12 6.21 -20.19
N ASN A 256 3.84 7.51 -20.20
CA ASN A 256 3.94 8.36 -21.37
C ASN A 256 5.07 9.40 -21.25
N LEU A 257 5.99 9.37 -22.24
CA LEU A 257 6.82 10.50 -22.62
C LEU A 257 5.92 11.53 -23.31
N TYR A 258 5.48 12.57 -22.60
CA TYR A 258 4.61 13.63 -23.16
C TYR A 258 5.37 14.77 -23.85
N PHE A 259 6.67 14.61 -24.14
CA PHE A 259 7.44 15.61 -24.87
C PHE A 259 8.29 14.93 -25.94
N THR A 260 7.74 14.81 -27.15
CA THR A 260 8.54 15.21 -28.32
C THR A 260 8.33 16.70 -28.42
N SER A 261 9.32 17.50 -28.04
CA SER A 261 9.39 18.84 -28.61
C SER A 261 9.54 18.61 -30.12
N ASP A 262 8.45 18.73 -30.87
CA ASP A 262 8.56 19.06 -32.29
C ASP A 262 9.27 20.41 -32.32
N SER A 263 10.59 20.37 -32.52
CA SER A 263 11.34 21.54 -32.95
C SER A 263 10.98 21.76 -34.42
N SER A 264 9.81 22.35 -34.64
CA SER A 264 9.38 22.86 -35.94
C SER A 264 8.59 24.16 -35.77
N ALA A 265 9.32 25.22 -35.39
CA ALA A 265 9.09 26.60 -35.83
C ALA A 265 10.39 27.39 -35.70
#